data_AF-A0A943X991-F1
#
_entry.id   AF-A0A943X991-F1
#
_cell.length_a   1.000
_cell.length_b   1.000
_cell.length_c   1.000
_cell.angle_alpha   90.00
_cell.angle_beta   90.00
_cell.angle_gamma   90.00
#
_symmetry.space_group_name_H-M   'P 1'
#
loop_
_entity.id
_entity.type
_entity.pdbx_description
1 polymer ?
#
loop_
_entity_poly.entity_id
_entity_poly.type
_entity_poly.pdbx_seq_one_letter_code
_entity_poly.pdbx_strand_id
1 'polypeptide(L)'
;MTTEQTEFTVRSLIVQNNSNGENSLMEITVRFSMPIDPRTVTGETVLLNGSKCGSNVFFHFGRKGESVRITIVNPEEEKYTLKFEGIKSYKEDVLKENFFENIQDGTEIVKGRQ
;
A
#
# COMPACT_ATOMS: atom_id res chain seq x y z
N MET A 1 -23.70 -25.04 2.92
CA MET A 1 -22.37 -24.69 2.39
C MET A 1 -22.15 -23.23 2.68
N THR A 2 -21.36 -22.91 3.70
CA THR A 2 -21.06 -21.52 4.05
C THR A 2 -19.94 -21.08 3.11
N THR A 3 -20.24 -20.24 2.13
CA THR A 3 -19.19 -19.55 1.37
C THR A 3 -18.41 -18.71 2.37
N GLU A 4 -17.15 -19.05 2.62
CA GLU A 4 -16.21 -18.16 3.29
C GLU A 4 -16.12 -16.89 2.44
N GLN A 5 -16.71 -15.81 2.94
CA GLN A 5 -16.60 -14.52 2.31
C GLN A 5 -15.17 -14.05 2.55
N THR A 6 -14.31 -14.18 1.54
CA THR A 6 -12.93 -13.71 1.65
C THR A 6 -12.96 -12.20 1.82
N GLU A 7 -12.60 -11.71 3.00
CA GLU A 7 -12.57 -10.28 3.28
C GLU A 7 -11.51 -9.56 2.43
N PHE A 8 -11.78 -8.30 2.07
CA PHE A 8 -10.82 -7.48 1.38
C PHE A 8 -9.79 -6.92 2.38
N THR A 9 -8.58 -7.46 2.36
CA THR A 9 -7.52 -7.18 3.33
C THR A 9 -6.16 -7.03 2.63
N VAL A 10 -5.18 -6.46 3.34
CA VAL A 10 -3.78 -6.51 2.94
C VAL A 10 -3.18 -7.87 3.31
N ARG A 11 -2.63 -8.58 2.33
CA ARG A 11 -1.91 -9.85 2.52
C ARG A 11 -0.43 -9.64 2.85
N SER A 12 0.21 -8.67 2.21
CA SER A 12 1.59 -8.37 2.51
C SER A 12 1.94 -6.92 2.24
N LEU A 13 2.93 -6.42 2.97
CA LEU A 13 3.55 -5.12 2.76
C LEU A 13 5.06 -5.32 2.83
N ILE A 14 5.77 -4.84 1.81
CA ILE A 14 7.23 -4.89 1.73
C ILE A 14 7.72 -3.47 1.45
N VAL A 15 8.73 -3.01 2.19
CA VAL A 15 9.37 -1.71 1.97
C VAL A 15 10.82 -1.91 1.56
N GLN A 16 11.22 -1.22 0.50
CA GLN A 16 12.58 -1.24 -0.03
C GLN A 16 13.02 0.16 -0.41
N ASN A 17 14.20 0.56 0.03
CA ASN A 17 14.84 1.78 -0.42
C ASN A 17 15.78 1.48 -1.59
N ASN A 18 15.81 2.38 -2.56
CA ASN A 18 16.75 2.36 -3.68
C ASN A 18 17.33 3.76 -3.85
N SER A 19 18.64 3.90 -3.67
CA SER A 19 19.35 5.16 -3.92
C SER A 19 20.39 4.92 -4.99
N ASN A 20 20.37 5.76 -6.03
CA ASN A 20 21.37 5.73 -7.10
C ASN A 20 22.28 6.97 -7.07
N GLY A 21 22.38 7.65 -5.92
CA GLY A 21 23.26 8.79 -5.68
C GLY A 21 22.68 10.15 -6.09
N GLU A 22 21.79 10.21 -7.10
CA GLU A 22 21.12 11.45 -7.52
C GLU A 22 19.68 11.55 -7.00
N ASN A 23 19.00 10.42 -6.82
CA ASN A 23 17.68 10.36 -6.20
C ASN A 23 17.60 9.19 -5.23
N SER A 24 16.91 9.42 -4.12
CA SER A 24 16.54 8.37 -3.17
C SER A 24 15.08 8.01 -3.37
N LEU A 25 14.78 6.72 -3.53
CA LEU A 25 13.44 6.20 -3.70
C LEU A 25 13.12 5.28 -2.54
N MET A 26 11.92 5.39 -1.99
CA MET A 26 11.33 4.39 -1.12
C MET A 26 10.14 3.76 -1.83
N GLU A 27 10.16 2.44 -1.99
CA GLU A 27 9.08 1.67 -2.58
C GLU A 27 8.35 0.86 -1.51
N ILE A 28 7.05 1.09 -1.37
CA ILE A 28 6.16 0.28 -0.53
C ILE A 28 5.30 -0.57 -1.46
N THR A 29 5.56 -1.88 -1.49
CA THR A 29 4.75 -2.85 -2.24
C THR A 29 3.71 -3.47 -1.33
N VAL A 30 2.44 -3.18 -1.60
CA VAL A 30 1.28 -3.74 -0.88
C VAL A 30 0.59 -4.76 -1.78
N ARG A 31 0.34 -5.96 -1.25
CA ARG A 31 -0.47 -7.00 -1.91
C ARG A 31 -1.76 -7.20 -1.16
N PHE A 32 -2.85 -7.38 -1.89
CA PHE A 32 -4.19 -7.49 -1.35
C PHE A 32 -4.76 -8.90 -1.50
N SER A 33 -5.85 -9.19 -0.79
CA SER A 33 -6.52 -10.48 -0.83
C SER A 33 -7.29 -10.74 -2.14
N MET A 34 -7.63 -9.68 -2.87
CA MET A 34 -8.36 -9.67 -4.14
C MET A 34 -8.01 -8.43 -4.99
N PRO A 35 -8.39 -8.38 -6.28
CA PRO A 35 -8.14 -7.24 -7.15
C PRO A 35 -8.78 -5.93 -6.65
N ILE A 36 -7.98 -4.87 -6.60
CA ILE A 36 -8.39 -3.54 -6.11
C ILE A 36 -8.90 -2.66 -7.23
N ASP A 37 -9.82 -1.75 -6.93
CA ASP A 37 -10.21 -0.70 -7.86
C ASP A 37 -9.16 0.44 -7.85
N PRO A 38 -8.38 0.61 -8.92
CA PRO A 38 -7.31 1.61 -8.97
C PRO A 38 -7.82 3.04 -8.87
N ARG A 39 -9.11 3.29 -9.19
CA ARG A 39 -9.73 4.62 -9.09
C ARG A 39 -9.88 5.08 -7.64
N THR A 40 -9.87 4.13 -6.70
CA THR A 40 -9.95 4.42 -5.26
C THR A 40 -8.60 4.65 -4.62
N VAL A 41 -7.49 4.32 -5.29
CA VAL A 41 -6.13 4.50 -4.76
C VAL A 41 -5.53 5.79 -5.31
N THR A 42 -5.66 6.86 -4.54
CA THR A 42 -5.24 8.21 -4.87
C THR A 42 -4.42 8.82 -3.74
N GLY A 43 -3.81 9.99 -3.97
CA GLY A 43 -3.12 10.74 -2.91
C GLY A 43 -4.05 11.24 -1.80
N GLU A 44 -5.36 11.26 -2.03
CA GLU A 44 -6.37 11.66 -1.03
C GLU A 44 -6.73 10.51 -0.08
N THR A 45 -6.61 9.27 -0.55
CA THR A 45 -7.04 8.04 0.15
C THR A 45 -5.87 7.25 0.70
N VAL A 46 -4.64 7.61 0.32
CA VAL A 46 -3.42 7.07 0.90
C VAL A 46 -2.80 8.16 1.74
N LEU A 47 -2.61 7.88 3.03
CA LEU A 47 -1.98 8.79 3.97
C LEU A 47 -0.62 8.24 4.37
N LEU A 48 0.39 9.10 4.31
CA LEU A 48 1.73 8.86 4.83
C LEU A 48 1.94 9.81 6.01
N ASN A 49 2.30 9.28 7.18
CA ASN A 49 2.44 10.04 8.43
C ASN A 49 1.20 10.91 8.75
N GLY A 50 0.01 10.37 8.43
CA GLY A 50 -1.27 11.06 8.65
C GLY A 50 -1.58 12.17 7.62
N SER A 51 -0.71 12.42 6.66
CA SER A 51 -0.88 13.44 5.62
C SER A 51 -1.19 12.81 4.26
N LYS A 52 -1.99 13.51 3.46
CA LYS A 52 -2.27 13.12 2.06
C LYS A 52 -0.99 13.12 1.24
N CYS A 53 -0.87 12.17 0.32
CA CYS A 53 0.33 12.06 -0.50
C CYS A 53 0.47 13.25 -1.45
N GLY A 54 1.67 13.84 -1.47
CA GLY A 54 2.03 14.94 -2.37
C GLY A 54 2.44 14.47 -3.77
N SER A 55 2.93 15.41 -4.57
CA SER A 55 3.35 15.18 -5.96
C SER A 55 4.61 14.30 -6.12
N ASN A 56 5.32 14.03 -5.02
CA ASN A 56 6.49 13.14 -4.99
C ASN A 56 6.11 11.66 -4.78
N VAL A 57 4.81 11.34 -4.70
CA VAL A 57 4.31 9.98 -4.50
C VAL A 57 3.61 9.46 -5.74
N PHE A 58 3.97 8.26 -6.16
CA PHE A 58 3.45 7.61 -7.37
C PHE A 58 2.87 6.24 -7.05
N PHE A 59 1.77 5.88 -7.73
CA PHE A 59 1.09 4.60 -7.56
C PHE A 59 1.20 3.77 -8.83
N HIS A 60 1.79 2.58 -8.72
CA HIS A 60 1.93 1.62 -9.81
C HIS A 60 1.18 0.34 -9.49
N PHE A 61 0.21 -0.02 -10.32
CA PHE A 61 -0.62 -1.20 -10.12
C PHE A 61 0.01 -2.43 -10.78
N GLY A 62 0.04 -3.55 -10.05
CA GLY A 62 0.46 -4.83 -10.60
C GLY A 62 -0.53 -5.31 -11.67
N ARG A 63 -0.04 -6.09 -12.64
CA ARG A 63 -0.86 -6.56 -13.79
C ARG A 63 -2.15 -7.30 -13.41
N LYS A 64 -2.16 -7.97 -12.25
CA LYS A 64 -3.35 -8.70 -11.74
C LYS A 64 -4.32 -7.81 -10.95
N GLY A 65 -3.98 -6.55 -10.71
CA GLY A 65 -4.75 -5.64 -9.85
C GLY A 65 -4.69 -5.97 -8.35
N GLU A 66 -3.92 -6.99 -7.96
CA GLU A 66 -3.82 -7.44 -6.55
C GLU A 66 -2.66 -6.78 -5.80
N SER A 67 -1.96 -5.83 -6.41
CA SER A 67 -0.88 -5.12 -5.74
C SER A 67 -0.76 -3.67 -6.19
N VAL A 68 -0.35 -2.81 -5.27
CA VAL A 68 0.10 -1.44 -5.54
C VAL A 68 1.53 -1.32 -5.06
N ARG A 69 2.36 -0.72 -5.89
CA ARG A 69 3.65 -0.17 -5.48
C ARG A 69 3.49 1.34 -5.32
N ILE A 70 3.73 1.82 -4.12
CA ILE A 70 3.76 3.24 -3.77
C ILE A 70 5.23 3.64 -3.79
N THR A 71 5.60 4.57 -4.67
CA THR A 71 6.97 5.07 -4.78
C THR A 71 7.01 6.49 -4.22
N ILE A 72 7.85 6.72 -3.23
CA ILE A 72 8.11 8.05 -2.65
C ILE A 72 9.48 8.49 -3.18
N VAL A 73 9.50 9.62 -3.87
CA VAL A 73 10.74 10.25 -4.36
C VAL A 73 11.29 11.19 -3.30
N ASN A 74 12.58 11.03 -3.01
CA ASN A 74 13.33 11.74 -1.98
C ASN A 74 12.58 11.72 -0.63
N PRO A 75 12.41 10.52 -0.03
CA PRO A 75 11.73 10.39 1.25
C PRO A 75 12.41 11.25 2.31
N GLU A 76 11.62 12.04 3.03
CA GLU A 76 12.11 12.98 4.06
C GLU A 76 12.32 12.32 5.42
N GLU A 77 11.63 11.20 5.65
CA GLU A 77 11.64 10.44 6.90
C GLU A 77 12.28 9.06 6.71
N GLU A 78 12.92 8.54 7.76
CA GLU A 78 13.42 7.15 7.79
C GLU A 78 12.31 6.14 8.03
N LYS A 79 11.24 6.56 8.72
CA LYS A 79 10.09 5.74 9.12
C LYS A 79 8.80 6.41 8.71
N TYR A 80 7.86 5.61 8.24
CA TYR A 80 6.53 6.06 7.87
C TYR A 80 5.44 5.30 8.62
N THR A 81 4.30 5.96 8.74
CA THR A 81 3.01 5.34 9.00
C THR A 81 2.20 5.39 7.70
N LEU A 82 1.76 4.24 7.22
CA LEU A 82 0.88 4.11 6.06
C LEU A 82 -0.55 3.85 6.52
N LYS A 83 -1.49 4.66 6.02
CA LYS A 83 -2.92 4.43 6.19
C LYS A 83 -3.66 4.49 4.86
N PHE A 84 -4.58 3.57 4.66
CA PHE A 84 -5.52 3.57 3.53
C PHE A 84 -6.91 4.02 4.01
N GLU A 85 -7.57 4.93 3.30
CA GLU A 85 -8.91 5.42 3.64
C GLU A 85 -9.86 5.20 2.46
N GLY A 86 -10.89 4.39 2.66
CA GLY A 86 -11.95 4.20 1.65
C GLY A 86 -11.53 3.43 0.39
N ILE A 87 -10.38 2.73 0.40
CA ILE A 87 -9.95 1.87 -0.70
C ILE A 87 -10.95 0.73 -0.90
N LYS A 88 -11.29 0.45 -2.17
CA LYS A 88 -12.24 -0.61 -2.52
C LYS A 88 -11.66 -1.67 -3.45
N SER A 89 -12.26 -2.86 -3.41
CA SER A 89 -12.11 -3.88 -4.44
C SER A 89 -12.93 -3.53 -5.68
N TYR A 90 -12.69 -4.20 -6.81
CA TYR A 90 -13.58 -4.10 -7.99
C TYR A 90 -15.03 -4.54 -7.71
N LYS A 91 -15.26 -5.27 -6.62
CA LYS A 91 -16.59 -5.72 -6.18
C LYS A 91 -17.21 -4.79 -5.14
N GLU A 92 -16.65 -3.60 -4.94
CA GLU A 92 -17.08 -2.59 -3.95
C GLU A 92 -16.82 -2.97 -2.48
N ASP A 93 -16.09 -4.06 -2.20
CA ASP A 93 -15.69 -4.38 -0.82
C ASP A 93 -14.71 -3.32 -0.29
N VAL A 94 -14.88 -2.87 0.95
CA VAL A 94 -14.00 -1.86 1.56
C VAL A 94 -12.83 -2.53 2.27
N LEU A 95 -11.62 -1.99 2.08
CA LEU A 95 -10.39 -2.52 2.65
C LEU A 95 -10.47 -2.54 4.18
N LYS A 96 -10.31 -3.72 4.75
CA LYS A 96 -10.09 -3.94 6.19
C LYS A 96 -8.60 -3.95 6.49
N GLU A 97 -8.26 -3.61 7.73
CA GLU A 97 -6.87 -3.57 8.24
C GLU A 97 -5.95 -2.70 7.38
N ASN A 98 -6.13 -1.41 7.53
CA ASN A 98 -5.66 -0.37 6.63
C ASN A 98 -4.58 0.53 7.24
N PHE A 99 -3.92 0.11 8.33
CA PHE A 99 -3.01 0.94 9.10
C PHE A 99 -1.73 0.17 9.45
N PHE A 100 -0.58 0.76 9.14
CA PHE A 100 0.75 0.18 9.33
C PHE A 100 1.70 1.26 9.86
N GLU A 101 2.29 1.03 11.02
CA GLU A 101 3.19 1.99 11.68
C GLU A 101 4.64 1.53 11.60
N ASN A 102 5.56 2.48 11.71
CA ASN A 102 7.00 2.24 11.78
C ASN A 102 7.54 1.43 10.58
N ILE A 103 6.97 1.63 9.39
CA ILE A 103 7.46 1.00 8.16
C ILE A 103 8.69 1.76 7.65
N GLN A 104 9.74 1.02 7.33
CA GLN A 104 11.05 1.53 6.90
C GLN A 104 11.74 0.52 5.99
N ASP A 105 12.91 0.84 5.44
CA ASP A 105 13.66 -0.11 4.60
C ASP A 105 13.82 -1.49 5.27
N GLY A 106 13.64 -2.54 4.49
CA GLY A 106 13.66 -3.92 4.96
C GLY A 106 12.41 -4.37 5.73
N THR A 107 11.39 -3.52 5.91
CA THR A 107 10.13 -3.94 6.53
C THR A 107 9.41 -4.94 5.65
N GLU A 108 9.10 -6.11 6.20
CA GLU A 108 8.26 -7.14 5.58
C GLU A 108 7.16 -7.58 6.56
N ILE A 109 5.91 -7.38 6.14
CA ILE A 109 4.72 -7.82 6.85
C ILE A 109 4.02 -8.82 5.95
N VAL A 110 3.85 -10.05 6.42
CA VAL A 110 3.11 -11.09 5.70
C VAL A 110 2.00 -11.60 6.62
N LYS A 111 0.75 -11.43 6.18
CA LYS A 111 -0.41 -12.00 6.85
C LYS A 111 -0.70 -13.36 6.22
N GLY A 112 -0.59 -14.43 7.01
CA GLY A 112 -0.88 -15.79 6.57
C GLY A 112 -2.33 -15.91 6.09
N ARG A 113 -2.55 -16.79 5.10
CA ARG A 113 -3.90 -17.33 4.87
C ARG A 113 -4.25 -18.15 6.12
N GLN A 114 -5.15 -17.63 6.94
CA GLN A 114 -5.95 -18.53 7.78
C GLN A 114 -6.92 -19.28 6.88
#